data_AF-I1KAB2-F1
#
_entry.id   AF-I1KAB2-F1
#
_cell.length_a   1.000
_cell.length_b   1.000
_cell.length_c   1.000
_cell.angle_alpha   90.00
_cell.angle_beta   90.00
_cell.angle_gamma   90.00
#
_symmetry.space_group_name_H-M   'P 1'
#
loop_
_entity.id
_entity.type
_entity.pdbx_description
1 polymer ?
#
loop_
_entity_poly.entity_id
_entity_poly.type
_entity_poly.pdbx_seq_one_letter_code
_entity_poly.pdbx_strand_id
1 'polypeptide(L)'
;MAERVLLLTPSQSHHSPTTMAVLGGAASARIIPSVSLSTSSRSFFSLSSSSKLKCLRSSPRISHLFLNQQRAEVRVSSGGYGTVSAPKSVASDPDQLKSAREDIKELLNSKFCHPILIRLGWHDAGTYNKNIEEWPLRGGANGSLRFEVELKHGANAGLLNALKLLQPIKDKYSGVTYADLFQLASATAVEEAGGPKIPMKYGRVDVSGPEQCPEEGRLPDAGPPSPADHLRQVFYRMGLNDKEIVALSGAHTLGRSRPDRSGWGKPETKYTKDGPGAPGGQSWTVQWLKFDNSYFKVRNIYFFLLPGRG
;
A
#
# COMPACT_ATOMS: atom_id res chain seq x y z
N MET A 1 -39.80 -65.33 12.65
CA MET A 1 -38.33 -65.41 12.80
C MET A 1 -37.86 -63.98 13.09
N ALA A 2 -37.42 -63.59 14.30
CA ALA A 2 -36.92 -64.35 15.45
C ALA A 2 -35.69 -65.22 15.10
N GLU A 3 -34.56 -65.19 15.82
CA GLU A 3 -34.28 -64.66 17.17
C GLU A 3 -32.77 -64.33 17.33
N ARG A 4 -32.38 -63.68 18.45
CA ARG A 4 -31.02 -63.51 19.04
C ARG A 4 -30.17 -62.36 18.45
N VAL A 5 -29.58 -61.44 19.22
CA VAL A 5 -29.32 -61.27 20.68
C VAL A 5 -28.30 -62.22 21.30
N LEU A 6 -27.09 -61.71 21.55
CA LEU A 6 -26.45 -61.76 22.87
C LEU A 6 -25.33 -60.70 23.00
N LEU A 7 -25.20 -60.13 24.19
CA LEU A 7 -24.09 -59.28 24.64
C LEU A 7 -23.12 -60.13 25.47
N LEU A 8 -21.85 -59.70 25.57
CA LEU A 8 -21.10 -59.65 26.84
C LEU A 8 -19.76 -58.92 26.67
N THR A 9 -19.19 -58.47 27.79
CA THR A 9 -17.98 -57.61 27.86
C THR A 9 -16.86 -58.27 28.70
N PRO A 10 -15.93 -57.57 29.38
CA PRO A 10 -14.52 -57.60 29.02
C PRO A 10 -13.63 -58.34 30.03
N SER A 11 -12.32 -58.42 29.75
CA SER A 11 -11.30 -58.82 30.73
C SER A 11 -10.00 -58.03 30.55
N GLN A 12 -9.22 -57.89 31.63
CA GLN A 12 -7.92 -57.22 31.69
C GLN A 12 -6.81 -58.24 31.96
N SER A 13 -5.55 -57.93 31.62
CA SER A 13 -4.47 -57.72 32.62
C SER A 13 -3.06 -57.63 31.99
N HIS A 14 -2.12 -57.19 32.83
CA HIS A 14 -0.72 -56.82 32.59
C HIS A 14 0.18 -57.92 31.97
N HIS A 15 1.32 -57.51 31.37
CA HIS A 15 2.64 -57.73 32.01
C HIS A 15 3.82 -56.98 31.33
N SER A 16 4.72 -56.51 32.20
CA SER A 16 6.14 -56.12 32.03
C SER A 16 6.92 -56.78 33.21
N PRO A 17 8.28 -56.76 33.36
CA PRO A 17 9.31 -55.91 32.72
C PRO A 17 10.66 -56.65 32.40
N THR A 18 11.81 -55.93 32.43
CA THR A 18 13.26 -56.31 32.53
C THR A 18 14.07 -55.90 31.27
N THR A 19 14.96 -54.88 31.24
CA THR A 19 16.41 -54.75 31.65
C THR A 19 17.38 -55.81 31.07
N MET A 20 18.70 -55.62 30.84
CA MET A 20 19.76 -54.58 31.10
C MET A 20 20.91 -54.78 30.03
N ALA A 21 22.05 -54.07 29.86
CA ALA A 21 22.65 -52.82 30.38
C ALA A 21 23.88 -52.34 29.53
N VAL A 22 23.99 -51.02 29.26
CA VAL A 22 25.22 -50.14 29.35
C VAL A 22 26.45 -50.34 28.40
N LEU A 23 27.20 -49.23 28.23
CA LEU A 23 28.50 -48.97 27.53
C LEU A 23 28.38 -48.42 26.07
N GLY A 24 29.08 -47.33 25.68
CA GLY A 24 29.80 -46.34 26.50
C GLY A 24 30.71 -45.39 25.69
N GLY A 25 30.79 -44.11 26.11
CA GLY A 25 31.91 -43.19 25.84
C GLY A 25 31.97 -42.41 24.52
N ALA A 26 31.82 -41.08 24.59
CA ALA A 26 32.73 -40.06 24.00
C ALA A 26 32.07 -38.66 23.97
N ALA A 27 32.38 -37.79 24.94
CA ALA A 27 32.03 -36.37 24.87
C ALA A 27 33.24 -35.55 24.39
N SER A 28 33.02 -34.60 23.48
CA SER A 28 34.07 -33.66 23.04
C SER A 28 33.63 -32.23 23.34
N ALA A 29 34.28 -31.59 24.31
CA ALA A 29 34.02 -30.20 24.67
C ALA A 29 34.81 -29.24 23.77
N ARG A 30 34.25 -28.07 23.48
CA ARG A 30 34.99 -26.89 23.01
C ARG A 30 34.62 -25.66 23.81
N ILE A 31 35.61 -24.80 23.99
CA ILE A 31 35.69 -23.78 25.04
C ILE A 31 35.16 -22.43 24.54
N ILE A 32 34.54 -21.67 25.45
CA ILE A 32 34.12 -20.27 25.25
C ILE A 32 35.22 -19.34 25.75
N PRO A 33 35.59 -18.32 24.94
CA PRO A 33 35.86 -16.97 25.43
C PRO A 33 34.87 -16.00 24.77
N SER A 34 33.90 -15.43 25.50
CA SER A 34 34.02 -14.36 26.52
C SER A 34 34.20 -12.96 25.89
N VAL A 35 33.38 -12.03 26.36
CA VAL A 35 33.19 -10.70 25.75
C VAL A 35 34.17 -9.69 26.32
N SER A 36 34.67 -8.76 25.50
CA SER A 36 35.35 -7.54 25.95
C SER A 36 34.58 -6.30 25.50
N LEU A 37 34.26 -5.44 26.45
CA LEU A 37 33.55 -4.18 26.25
C LEU A 37 34.57 -3.03 26.32
N SER A 38 34.66 -2.20 25.27
CA SER A 38 35.50 -0.98 25.31
C SER A 38 34.65 0.27 25.09
N THR A 39 34.54 1.07 26.14
CA THR A 39 33.98 2.42 26.10
C THR A 39 34.93 3.38 25.40
N SER A 40 34.40 4.34 24.64
CA SER A 40 35.11 5.59 24.33
C SER A 40 34.13 6.75 24.21
N SER A 41 34.62 7.94 24.57
CA SER A 41 33.78 9.02 25.07
C SER A 41 33.41 10.08 24.03
N ARG A 42 32.32 10.79 24.37
CA ARG A 42 31.86 12.06 23.79
C ARG A 42 32.98 12.94 23.23
N SER A 43 32.74 13.54 22.07
CA SER A 43 33.34 14.82 21.69
C SER A 43 32.22 15.77 21.27
N PHE A 44 31.99 16.81 22.06
CA PHE A 44 31.12 17.92 21.67
C PHE A 44 31.91 18.86 20.75
N PHE A 45 31.29 19.29 19.65
CA PHE A 45 31.68 20.53 18.99
C PHE A 45 30.47 21.46 18.89
N SER A 46 30.74 22.74 19.14
CA SER A 46 29.81 23.87 19.16
C SER A 46 30.57 25.09 18.62
N LEU A 47 29.90 26.24 18.52
CA LEU A 47 30.35 27.48 17.87
C LEU A 47 30.44 27.38 16.33
N SER A 48 30.15 28.44 15.56
CA SER A 48 29.45 29.69 15.89
C SER A 48 28.81 30.30 14.64
N SER A 49 27.82 31.16 14.83
CA SER A 49 27.41 32.14 13.81
C SER A 49 28.55 33.13 13.51
N SER A 50 28.63 33.60 12.26
CA SER A 50 29.22 34.89 11.86
C SER A 50 28.80 35.27 10.45
N SER A 51 28.03 36.35 10.33
CA SER A 51 27.67 36.96 9.05
C SER A 51 28.67 38.07 8.67
N LYS A 52 29.00 38.20 7.38
CA LYS A 52 29.64 39.41 6.82
C LYS A 52 29.09 39.74 5.44
N LEU A 53 28.51 40.93 5.29
CA LEU A 53 28.19 41.52 4.00
C LEU A 53 29.48 42.00 3.30
N LYS A 54 29.45 42.07 1.97
CA LYS A 54 30.16 43.10 1.21
C LYS A 54 29.23 43.72 0.16
N CYS A 55 29.27 45.05 0.07
CA CYS A 55 28.46 45.87 -0.83
C CYS A 55 29.36 46.55 -1.86
N LEU A 56 28.98 46.48 -3.13
CA LEU A 56 29.37 47.37 -4.25
C LEU A 56 28.19 47.30 -5.24
N ARG A 57 27.28 48.28 -5.40
CA ARG A 57 27.37 49.74 -5.59
C ARG A 57 27.77 50.15 -7.02
N SER A 58 26.76 50.39 -7.86
CA SER A 58 26.82 51.40 -8.94
C SER A 58 25.38 51.84 -9.32
N SER A 59 25.25 53.06 -9.87
CA SER A 59 23.98 53.65 -10.35
C SER A 59 24.28 54.76 -11.35
N PRO A 60 23.34 55.04 -12.26
CA PRO A 60 22.82 56.41 -12.46
C PRO A 60 21.28 56.39 -12.37
N ARG A 61 20.53 57.43 -11.95
CA ARG A 61 20.37 58.81 -12.49
C ARG A 61 19.98 58.79 -13.98
N ILE A 62 19.00 59.55 -14.50
CA ILE A 62 18.17 60.68 -14.01
C ILE A 62 16.68 60.41 -14.38
N SER A 63 15.63 61.21 -14.10
CA SER A 63 15.46 62.64 -13.78
C SER A 63 14.23 62.89 -12.87
N HIS A 64 13.90 64.16 -12.55
CA HIS A 64 12.66 64.54 -11.83
C HIS A 64 11.52 64.94 -12.78
N LEU A 65 10.27 64.68 -12.36
CA LEU A 65 9.11 65.55 -12.62
C LEU A 65 8.33 65.75 -11.31
N PHE A 66 7.58 66.85 -11.21
CA PHE A 66 7.03 67.37 -9.96
C PHE A 66 5.51 67.24 -9.85
N LEU A 67 5.02 67.27 -8.59
CA LEU A 67 3.66 67.65 -8.17
C LEU A 67 2.46 66.93 -8.83
N ASN A 68 1.76 66.12 -8.02
CA ASN A 68 0.61 66.70 -7.34
C ASN A 68 0.47 66.09 -5.92
N GLN A 69 -0.18 66.81 -5.00
CA GLN A 69 -0.24 66.48 -3.58
C GLN A 69 -1.68 66.51 -3.07
N GLN A 70 -2.23 65.34 -2.72
CA GLN A 70 -3.35 65.24 -1.78
C GLN A 70 -3.01 64.25 -0.67
N ARG A 71 -3.33 64.64 0.56
CA ARG A 71 -2.94 63.97 1.80
C ARG A 71 -4.20 63.47 2.49
N ALA A 72 -4.42 62.16 2.47
CA ALA A 72 -5.42 61.49 3.30
C ALA A 72 -4.74 60.82 4.50
N GLU A 73 -5.39 60.83 5.66
CA GLU A 73 -4.81 60.31 6.90
C GLU A 73 -4.92 58.77 6.98
N VAL A 74 -3.79 58.10 7.18
CA VAL A 74 -3.78 56.65 7.48
C VAL A 74 -3.97 56.46 8.98
N ARG A 75 -5.22 56.23 9.41
CA ARG A 75 -5.49 55.65 10.73
C ARG A 75 -4.93 54.24 10.79
N VAL A 76 -3.97 53.99 11.68
CA VAL A 76 -3.48 52.64 11.96
C VAL A 76 -4.55 51.86 12.71
N SER A 77 -5.25 50.97 12.00
CA SER A 77 -6.11 49.96 12.61
C SER A 77 -5.30 48.70 12.89
N SER A 78 -5.38 48.16 14.11
CA SER A 78 -4.73 46.92 14.50
C SER A 78 -5.43 45.71 13.86
N GLY A 79 -5.02 45.36 12.64
CA GLY A 79 -5.52 44.18 11.93
C GLY A 79 -5.20 42.91 12.70
N GLY A 80 -6.24 42.18 13.13
CA GLY A 80 -6.08 40.89 13.81
C GLY A 80 -5.47 39.83 12.88
N TYR A 81 -4.82 38.82 13.47
CA TYR A 81 -4.31 37.68 12.72
C TYR A 81 -5.46 36.95 12.02
N GLY A 82 -5.56 37.13 10.70
CA GLY A 82 -6.46 36.35 9.86
C GLY A 82 -6.04 34.89 9.93
N THR A 83 -6.88 34.05 10.54
CA THR A 83 -6.66 32.61 10.54
C THR A 83 -6.77 32.11 9.10
N VAL A 84 -5.65 31.63 8.54
CA VAL A 84 -5.66 30.92 7.26
C VAL A 84 -6.50 29.66 7.47
N SER A 85 -7.73 29.68 6.96
CA SER A 85 -8.62 28.53 7.09
C SER A 85 -8.01 27.37 6.34
N ALA A 86 -7.63 26.31 7.05
CA ALA A 86 -7.26 25.04 6.43
C ALA A 86 -8.38 24.65 5.44
N PRO A 87 -8.04 24.17 4.24
CA PRO A 87 -9.05 23.83 3.24
C PRO A 87 -10.00 22.80 3.86
N LYS A 88 -11.28 23.17 3.95
CA LYS A 88 -12.31 22.25 4.45
C LYS A 88 -12.32 21.00 3.57
N SER A 89 -12.70 19.89 4.17
CA SER A 89 -12.85 18.58 3.53
C SER A 89 -13.98 18.57 2.48
N VAL A 90 -13.70 19.14 1.30
CA VAL A 90 -14.65 19.14 0.18
C VAL A 90 -14.69 17.75 -0.44
N ALA A 91 -15.89 17.17 -0.53
CA ALA A 91 -16.16 15.93 -1.24
C ALA A 91 -16.10 16.15 -2.76
N SER A 92 -15.71 15.12 -3.52
CA SER A 92 -15.45 15.26 -4.96
C SER A 92 -16.64 15.74 -5.80
N ASP A 93 -16.36 16.63 -6.75
CA ASP A 93 -17.30 17.16 -7.73
C ASP A 93 -17.78 16.06 -8.71
N PRO A 94 -19.11 15.84 -8.87
CA PRO A 94 -19.63 14.76 -9.71
C PRO A 94 -19.35 14.89 -11.21
N ASP A 95 -19.15 16.08 -11.75
CA ASP A 95 -18.93 16.30 -13.19
C ASP A 95 -17.44 16.28 -13.55
N GLN A 96 -16.58 16.74 -12.64
CA GLN A 96 -15.15 16.49 -12.71
C GLN A 96 -14.84 15.00 -12.55
N LEU A 97 -15.55 14.25 -11.69
CA LEU A 97 -15.42 12.79 -11.59
C LEU A 97 -15.77 12.06 -12.91
N LYS A 98 -16.84 12.47 -13.61
CA LYS A 98 -17.18 11.93 -14.93
C LYS A 98 -16.07 12.21 -15.94
N SER A 99 -15.56 13.43 -15.94
CA SER A 99 -14.51 13.87 -16.86
C SER A 99 -13.18 13.13 -16.60
N ALA A 100 -12.78 13.01 -15.34
CA ALA A 100 -11.62 12.25 -14.90
C ALA A 100 -11.70 10.76 -15.28
N ARG A 101 -12.91 10.17 -15.31
CA ARG A 101 -13.10 8.78 -15.75
C ARG A 101 -12.73 8.57 -17.22
N GLU A 102 -13.08 9.51 -18.09
CA GLU A 102 -12.77 9.41 -19.52
C GLU A 102 -11.27 9.65 -19.78
N ASP A 103 -10.64 10.61 -19.10
CA ASP A 103 -9.18 10.76 -19.07
C ASP A 103 -8.45 9.48 -18.58
N ILE A 104 -8.99 8.82 -17.55
CA ILE A 104 -8.47 7.53 -17.06
C ILE A 104 -8.58 6.45 -18.14
N LYS A 105 -9.65 6.41 -18.94
CA LYS A 105 -9.79 5.45 -20.04
C LYS A 105 -8.77 5.71 -21.15
N GLU A 106 -8.46 6.96 -21.47
CA GLU A 106 -7.37 7.29 -22.40
C GLU A 106 -5.99 6.88 -21.84
N LEU A 107 -5.75 7.12 -20.54
CA LEU A 107 -4.54 6.67 -19.84
C LEU A 107 -4.39 5.14 -19.86
N LEU A 108 -5.47 4.41 -19.62
CA LEU A 108 -5.51 2.94 -19.64
C LEU A 108 -5.22 2.38 -21.03
N ASN A 109 -5.87 2.90 -22.06
CA ASN A 109 -5.66 2.50 -23.46
C ASN A 109 -4.25 2.84 -23.97
N SER A 110 -3.67 3.96 -23.55
CA SER A 110 -2.35 4.41 -24.03
C SER A 110 -1.15 3.87 -23.23
N LYS A 111 -1.33 3.48 -21.96
CA LYS A 111 -0.24 3.03 -21.05
C LYS A 111 -0.39 1.59 -20.56
N PHE A 112 -1.52 0.93 -20.83
CA PHE A 112 -1.82 -0.45 -20.40
C PHE A 112 -1.70 -0.67 -18.88
N CYS A 113 -1.93 0.38 -18.09
CA CYS A 113 -1.58 0.44 -16.67
C CYS A 113 -2.63 -0.15 -15.73
N HIS A 114 -3.71 -0.77 -16.24
CA HIS A 114 -4.82 -1.36 -15.48
C HIS A 114 -4.40 -2.00 -14.13
N PRO A 115 -3.41 -2.93 -14.08
CA PRO A 115 -3.12 -3.66 -12.86
C PRO A 115 -2.47 -2.81 -11.76
N ILE A 116 -1.75 -1.73 -12.10
CA ILE A 116 -1.12 -0.86 -11.10
C ILE A 116 -2.11 0.16 -10.51
N LEU A 117 -3.14 0.54 -11.27
CA LEU A 117 -4.23 1.40 -10.76
C LEU A 117 -5.16 0.62 -9.84
N ILE A 118 -5.45 -0.65 -10.15
CA ILE A 118 -6.17 -1.57 -9.25
C ILE A 118 -5.37 -1.77 -7.95
N ARG A 119 -4.06 -2.03 -8.06
CA ARG A 119 -3.19 -2.14 -6.88
C ARG A 119 -3.17 -0.84 -6.06
N LEU A 120 -3.12 0.33 -6.70
CA LEU A 120 -3.13 1.62 -5.98
C LEU A 120 -4.40 1.78 -5.14
N GLY A 121 -5.59 1.56 -5.73
CA GLY A 121 -6.85 1.62 -4.99
C GLY A 121 -6.97 0.57 -3.88
N TRP A 122 -6.48 -0.66 -4.11
CA TRP A 122 -6.42 -1.68 -3.07
C TRP A 122 -5.50 -1.29 -1.91
N HIS A 123 -4.31 -0.76 -2.17
CA HIS A 123 -3.34 -0.44 -1.12
C HIS A 123 -3.81 0.74 -0.25
N ASP A 124 -4.46 1.76 -0.84
CA ASP A 124 -5.10 2.87 -0.13
C ASP A 124 -6.27 2.37 0.75
N ALA A 125 -7.07 1.41 0.26
CA ALA A 125 -8.18 0.84 1.03
C ALA A 125 -7.76 -0.20 2.09
N GLY A 126 -6.70 -0.97 1.83
CA GLY A 126 -6.28 -2.13 2.62
C GLY A 126 -5.65 -1.79 3.98
N THR A 127 -5.36 -0.52 4.24
CA THR A 127 -4.89 -0.04 5.56
C THR A 127 -6.03 0.11 6.58
N TYR A 128 -7.27 -0.19 6.19
CA TYR A 128 -8.43 -0.07 7.08
C TYR A 128 -8.36 -1.02 8.30
N ASN A 129 -8.83 -0.54 9.44
CA ASN A 129 -9.05 -1.29 10.67
C ASN A 129 -10.42 -0.94 11.26
N LYS A 130 -11.34 -1.90 11.25
CA LYS A 130 -12.72 -1.74 11.78
C LYS A 130 -12.78 -1.53 13.29
N ASN A 131 -11.70 -1.85 14.01
CA ASN A 131 -11.61 -1.73 15.46
C ASN A 131 -11.14 -0.33 15.92
N ILE A 132 -11.02 0.62 14.99
CA ILE A 132 -10.73 2.04 15.26
C ILE A 132 -11.88 2.85 14.66
N GLU A 133 -12.53 3.69 15.46
CA GLU A 133 -13.70 4.44 15.03
C GLU A 133 -13.32 5.75 14.31
N GLU A 134 -12.20 6.35 14.72
CA GLU A 134 -11.77 7.69 14.33
C GLU A 134 -11.24 7.73 12.89
N TRP A 135 -11.79 8.64 12.09
CA TRP A 135 -11.13 9.08 10.85
C TRP A 135 -10.13 10.20 11.18
N PRO A 136 -8.89 10.17 10.66
CA PRO A 136 -8.36 9.22 9.68
C PRO A 136 -7.62 8.00 10.26
N LEU A 137 -7.41 7.92 11.58
CA LEU A 137 -6.57 6.91 12.27
C LEU A 137 -6.88 5.46 11.88
N ARG A 138 -8.16 5.15 11.63
CA ARG A 138 -8.63 3.85 11.16
C ARG A 138 -8.13 3.43 9.78
N GLY A 139 -7.46 4.31 9.04
CA GLY A 139 -6.96 4.08 7.68
C GLY A 139 -8.06 3.84 6.66
N GLY A 140 -7.72 3.15 5.58
CA GLY A 140 -8.61 2.91 4.45
C GLY A 140 -8.67 4.09 3.48
N ALA A 141 -9.57 4.01 2.49
CA ALA A 141 -9.55 4.85 1.30
C ALA A 141 -9.78 6.35 1.58
N ASN A 142 -8.69 7.06 1.87
CA ASN A 142 -8.63 8.45 2.31
C ASN A 142 -7.50 9.24 1.62
N GLY A 143 -6.84 8.65 0.62
CA GLY A 143 -5.81 9.31 -0.19
C GLY A 143 -4.48 9.50 0.52
N SER A 144 -4.24 8.89 1.69
CA SER A 144 -2.97 8.96 2.44
C SER A 144 -1.79 8.40 1.64
N LEU A 145 -2.04 7.34 0.84
CA LEU A 145 -1.07 6.69 -0.04
C LEU A 145 -0.44 7.62 -1.11
N ARG A 146 -0.88 8.87 -1.24
CA ARG A 146 -0.17 9.88 -2.06
C ARG A 146 1.12 10.41 -1.41
N PHE A 147 1.26 10.28 -0.10
CA PHE A 147 2.37 10.86 0.66
C PHE A 147 3.61 9.95 0.67
N GLU A 148 4.80 10.58 0.69
CA GLU A 148 6.08 9.87 0.58
C GLU A 148 6.33 8.89 1.73
N VAL A 149 5.81 9.16 2.93
CA VAL A 149 5.92 8.26 4.10
C VAL A 149 5.27 6.90 3.82
N GLU A 150 4.03 6.88 3.33
CA GLU A 150 3.31 5.64 3.05
C GLU A 150 3.77 4.98 1.74
N LEU A 151 4.16 5.78 0.73
CA LEU A 151 4.78 5.27 -0.50
C LEU A 151 6.11 4.55 -0.27
N LYS A 152 6.79 4.82 0.86
CA LYS A 152 8.04 4.15 1.27
C LYS A 152 7.83 2.81 1.98
N HIS A 153 6.61 2.50 2.43
CA HIS A 153 6.31 1.18 3.00
C HIS A 153 6.65 0.08 1.98
N GLY A 154 7.28 -1.01 2.41
CA GLY A 154 7.75 -2.09 1.53
C GLY A 154 6.62 -2.72 0.71
N ALA A 155 5.45 -2.88 1.31
CA ALA A 155 4.24 -3.34 0.62
C ALA A 155 3.80 -2.40 -0.53
N ASN A 156 4.15 -1.11 -0.48
CA ASN A 156 3.78 -0.08 -1.46
C ASN A 156 4.83 0.13 -2.56
N ALA A 157 5.91 -0.67 -2.57
CA ALA A 157 7.01 -0.56 -3.54
C ALA A 157 6.53 -0.38 -4.98
N GLY A 158 7.00 0.70 -5.61
CA GLY A 158 6.69 1.07 -7.00
C GLY A 158 5.35 1.77 -7.24
N LEU A 159 4.50 1.99 -6.24
CA LEU A 159 3.21 2.70 -6.41
C LEU A 159 3.34 4.20 -6.70
N LEU A 160 4.50 4.81 -6.41
CA LEU A 160 4.84 6.16 -6.89
C LEU A 160 4.69 6.30 -8.42
N ASN A 161 4.85 5.22 -9.18
CA ASN A 161 4.61 5.23 -10.63
C ASN A 161 3.11 5.34 -10.98
N ALA A 162 2.22 4.76 -10.17
CA ALA A 162 0.78 4.88 -10.34
C ALA A 162 0.31 6.31 -10.00
N LEU A 163 0.84 6.90 -8.92
CA LEU A 163 0.60 8.30 -8.58
C LEU A 163 1.05 9.23 -9.71
N LYS A 164 2.28 9.05 -10.25
CA LYS A 164 2.80 9.84 -11.38
C LYS A 164 1.97 9.70 -12.67
N LEU A 165 1.32 8.56 -12.89
CA LEU A 165 0.41 8.36 -14.03
C LEU A 165 -0.93 9.10 -13.84
N LEU A 166 -1.42 9.23 -12.60
CA LEU A 166 -2.66 9.93 -12.27
C LEU A 166 -2.48 11.44 -12.04
N GLN A 167 -1.25 11.91 -11.77
CA GLN A 167 -1.00 13.32 -11.42
C GLN A 167 -1.54 14.32 -12.47
N PRO A 168 -1.33 14.15 -13.79
CA PRO A 168 -1.86 15.11 -14.78
C PRO A 168 -3.39 15.20 -14.78
N ILE A 169 -4.07 14.08 -14.46
CA ILE A 169 -5.53 14.01 -14.32
C ILE A 169 -5.94 14.73 -13.02
N LYS A 170 -5.23 14.48 -11.91
CA LYS A 170 -5.47 15.16 -10.63
C LYS A 170 -5.30 16.68 -10.71
N ASP A 171 -4.31 17.14 -11.48
CA ASP A 171 -4.00 18.56 -11.65
C ASP A 171 -5.08 19.27 -12.50
N LYS A 172 -5.64 18.58 -13.50
CA LYS A 172 -6.77 19.04 -14.32
C LYS A 172 -8.09 19.14 -13.53
N TYR A 173 -8.27 18.30 -12.51
CA TYR A 173 -9.50 18.22 -11.71
C TYR A 173 -9.28 18.56 -10.24
N SER A 174 -9.18 19.86 -9.95
CA SER A 174 -9.00 20.39 -8.59
C SER A 174 -10.11 19.99 -7.62
N GLY A 175 -11.35 19.80 -8.12
CA GLY A 175 -12.51 19.37 -7.35
C GLY A 175 -12.63 17.86 -7.14
N VAL A 176 -11.66 17.04 -7.56
CA VAL A 176 -11.62 15.59 -7.29
C VAL A 176 -10.55 15.27 -6.26
N THR A 177 -10.90 14.55 -5.18
CA THR A 177 -9.95 14.12 -4.15
C THR A 177 -9.05 12.99 -4.64
N TYR A 178 -7.82 12.86 -4.09
CA TYR A 178 -6.97 11.70 -4.37
C TYR A 178 -7.66 10.40 -3.93
N ALA A 179 -8.35 10.43 -2.79
CA ALA A 179 -9.12 9.33 -2.23
C ALA A 179 -10.20 8.80 -3.20
N ASP A 180 -10.94 9.66 -3.90
CA ASP A 180 -11.86 9.21 -4.95
C ASP A 180 -11.13 8.87 -6.25
N LEU A 181 -10.09 9.62 -6.65
CA LEU A 181 -9.35 9.39 -7.89
C LEU A 181 -8.70 8.01 -7.94
N PHE A 182 -8.10 7.54 -6.84
CA PHE A 182 -7.49 6.21 -6.75
C PHE A 182 -8.53 5.09 -6.91
N GLN A 183 -9.72 5.28 -6.34
CA GLN A 183 -10.79 4.30 -6.34
C GLN A 183 -11.57 4.32 -7.67
N LEU A 184 -11.73 5.49 -8.28
CA LEU A 184 -12.22 5.68 -9.66
C LEU A 184 -11.27 5.02 -10.67
N ALA A 185 -9.96 5.23 -10.52
CA ALA A 185 -8.93 4.62 -11.37
C ALA A 185 -8.92 3.09 -11.24
N SER A 186 -9.02 2.56 -10.02
CA SER A 186 -9.13 1.12 -9.76
C SER A 186 -10.39 0.51 -10.39
N ALA A 187 -11.57 1.09 -10.16
CA ALA A 187 -12.82 0.55 -10.69
C ALA A 187 -12.91 0.63 -12.22
N THR A 188 -12.46 1.73 -12.81
CA THR A 188 -12.40 1.90 -14.28
C THR A 188 -11.40 0.92 -14.90
N ALA A 189 -10.26 0.67 -14.24
CA ALA A 189 -9.29 -0.32 -14.68
C ALA A 189 -9.80 -1.78 -14.63
N VAL A 190 -10.78 -2.10 -13.78
CA VAL A 190 -11.47 -3.39 -13.82
C VAL A 190 -12.45 -3.46 -14.99
N GLU A 191 -13.26 -2.40 -15.20
CA GLU A 191 -14.30 -2.34 -16.23
C GLU A 191 -13.71 -2.37 -17.65
N GLU A 192 -12.70 -1.54 -17.95
CA GLU A 192 -12.02 -1.50 -19.26
C GLU A 192 -11.21 -2.78 -19.55
N ALA A 193 -10.78 -3.52 -18.52
CA ALA A 193 -10.15 -4.84 -18.68
C ALA A 193 -11.17 -5.97 -19.00
N GLY A 194 -12.45 -5.64 -19.19
CA GLY A 194 -13.54 -6.60 -19.42
C GLY A 194 -14.15 -7.19 -18.15
N GLY A 195 -13.88 -6.58 -16.99
CA GLY A 195 -14.39 -7.01 -15.71
C GLY A 195 -15.81 -6.50 -15.39
N PRO A 196 -16.37 -6.89 -14.23
CA PRO A 196 -17.70 -6.46 -13.82
C PRO A 196 -17.71 -4.98 -13.46
N LYS A 197 -18.77 -4.28 -13.87
CA LYS A 197 -19.03 -2.90 -13.44
C LYS A 197 -19.26 -2.85 -11.93
N ILE A 198 -18.32 -2.23 -11.21
CA ILE A 198 -18.39 -2.10 -9.74
C ILE A 198 -19.42 -1.03 -9.36
N PRO A 199 -20.33 -1.27 -8.38
CA PRO A 199 -21.32 -0.28 -7.93
C PRO A 199 -20.66 0.80 -7.06
N MET A 200 -19.86 1.66 -7.69
CA MET A 200 -19.07 2.68 -7.02
C MET A 200 -19.91 3.85 -6.52
N LYS A 201 -19.55 4.33 -5.33
CA LYS A 201 -19.91 5.65 -4.80
C LYS A 201 -18.64 6.47 -4.54
N TYR A 202 -18.78 7.78 -4.62
CA TYR A 202 -17.72 8.78 -4.43
C TYR A 202 -18.13 9.82 -3.38
N GLY A 203 -17.29 10.82 -3.14
CA GLY A 203 -17.40 11.75 -2.03
C GLY A 203 -16.46 11.41 -0.86
N ARG A 204 -15.34 10.71 -1.12
CA ARG A 204 -14.28 10.49 -0.13
C ARG A 204 -13.52 11.79 0.10
N VAL A 205 -13.11 11.98 1.34
CA VAL A 205 -12.30 13.10 1.80
C VAL A 205 -10.84 12.69 1.84
N ASP A 206 -9.95 13.54 1.33
CA ASP A 206 -8.51 13.40 1.51
C ASP A 206 -8.09 13.72 2.95
N VAL A 207 -7.16 12.93 3.51
CA VAL A 207 -6.37 13.36 4.67
C VAL A 207 -5.61 14.66 4.38
N SER A 208 -5.40 15.50 5.39
CA SER A 208 -4.77 16.83 5.20
C SER A 208 -3.26 16.77 5.00
N GLY A 209 -2.57 15.84 5.65
CA GLY A 209 -1.10 15.81 5.70
C GLY A 209 -0.51 14.41 5.97
N PRO A 210 0.81 14.24 5.81
CA PRO A 210 1.49 12.96 5.97
C PRO A 210 1.41 12.40 7.40
N GLU A 211 1.21 13.26 8.41
CA GLU A 211 0.98 12.87 9.81
C GLU A 211 -0.31 12.07 10.05
N GLN A 212 -1.19 11.98 9.03
CA GLN A 212 -2.43 11.21 9.06
C GLN A 212 -2.35 9.88 8.28
N CYS A 213 -1.16 9.50 7.80
CA CYS A 213 -0.95 8.19 7.19
C CYS A 213 -1.01 7.09 8.27
N PRO A 214 -1.58 5.90 7.96
CA PRO A 214 -1.52 4.75 8.84
C PRO A 214 -0.09 4.20 8.96
N GLU A 215 0.21 3.52 10.07
CA GLU A 215 1.49 2.85 10.26
C GLU A 215 1.70 1.65 9.30
N GLU A 216 2.97 1.33 9.03
CA GLU A 216 3.34 0.17 8.19
C GLU A 216 2.92 -1.17 8.83
N GLY A 217 2.70 -2.19 7.99
CA GLY A 217 2.36 -3.54 8.43
C GLY A 217 0.85 -3.87 8.41
N ARG A 218 -0.02 -2.91 8.09
CA ARG A 218 -1.46 -3.17 7.93
C ARG A 218 -1.81 -3.97 6.65
N LEU A 219 -0.96 -3.97 5.63
CA LEU A 219 -1.19 -4.69 4.37
C LEU A 219 -0.70 -6.16 4.44
N PRO A 220 -1.27 -7.09 3.65
CA PRO A 220 -0.89 -8.50 3.70
C PRO A 220 0.51 -8.77 3.13
N ASP A 221 1.12 -9.84 3.62
CA ASP A 221 2.36 -10.42 3.09
C ASP A 221 2.02 -11.58 2.16
N ALA A 222 2.86 -11.81 1.14
CA ALA A 222 2.77 -12.92 0.20
C ALA A 222 3.53 -14.18 0.66
N GLY A 223 4.46 -14.07 1.63
CA GLY A 223 5.24 -15.20 2.17
C GLY A 223 5.20 -15.44 3.68
N PRO A 224 4.07 -15.23 4.40
CA PRO A 224 3.99 -15.48 5.84
C PRO A 224 4.05 -17.00 6.15
N PRO A 225 4.41 -17.40 7.40
CA PRO A 225 4.53 -18.82 7.77
C PRO A 225 3.19 -19.59 7.78
N SER A 226 2.05 -18.91 7.96
CA SER A 226 0.72 -19.47 7.69
C SER A 226 -0.09 -18.50 6.81
N PRO A 227 -0.13 -18.70 5.48
CA PRO A 227 -0.79 -17.79 4.56
C PRO A 227 -2.31 -17.67 4.76
N ALA A 228 -3.00 -18.78 5.04
CA ALA A 228 -4.45 -18.75 5.24
C ALA A 228 -4.85 -17.96 6.50
N ASP A 229 -4.09 -18.09 7.58
CA ASP A 229 -4.36 -17.39 8.84
C ASP A 229 -3.95 -15.92 8.76
N HIS A 230 -2.85 -15.60 8.08
CA HIS A 230 -2.45 -14.20 7.83
C HIS A 230 -3.49 -13.45 6.99
N LEU A 231 -4.01 -14.08 5.93
CA LEU A 231 -5.09 -13.50 5.13
C LEU A 231 -6.34 -13.25 5.99
N ARG A 232 -6.74 -14.18 6.86
CA ARG A 232 -7.85 -13.95 7.78
C ARG A 232 -7.55 -12.83 8.77
N GLN A 233 -6.39 -12.82 9.43
CA GLN A 233 -5.99 -11.77 10.36
C GLN A 233 -6.07 -10.38 9.72
N VAL A 234 -5.52 -10.23 8.51
CA VAL A 234 -5.46 -8.96 7.78
C VAL A 234 -6.83 -8.53 7.26
N PHE A 235 -7.60 -9.41 6.61
CA PHE A 235 -8.89 -9.06 6.00
C PHE A 235 -10.03 -8.99 7.03
N TYR A 236 -10.04 -9.83 8.07
CA TYR A 236 -11.04 -9.75 9.14
C TYR A 236 -10.89 -8.46 9.95
N ARG A 237 -9.68 -7.89 10.04
CA ARG A 237 -9.44 -6.53 10.58
C ARG A 237 -10.09 -5.44 9.72
N MET A 238 -10.11 -5.60 8.40
CA MET A 238 -10.86 -4.70 7.50
C MET A 238 -12.38 -4.92 7.54
N GLY A 239 -12.85 -5.99 8.20
CA GLY A 239 -14.27 -6.36 8.26
C GLY A 239 -14.75 -7.27 7.13
N LEU A 240 -13.84 -7.77 6.29
CA LEU A 240 -14.13 -8.64 5.16
C LEU A 240 -14.16 -10.12 5.58
N ASN A 241 -14.93 -10.95 4.87
CA ASN A 241 -15.09 -12.39 5.14
C ASN A 241 -14.35 -13.29 4.12
N ASP A 242 -14.22 -14.59 4.41
CA ASP A 242 -13.49 -15.58 3.57
C ASP A 242 -13.91 -15.56 2.07
N LYS A 243 -15.19 -15.32 1.77
CA LYS A 243 -15.67 -15.20 0.38
C LYS A 243 -15.13 -13.94 -0.30
N GLU A 244 -15.05 -12.82 0.41
CA GLU A 244 -14.43 -11.59 -0.09
C GLU A 244 -12.91 -11.73 -0.23
N ILE A 245 -12.23 -12.43 0.69
CA ILE A 245 -10.79 -12.75 0.57
C ILE A 245 -10.52 -13.48 -0.76
N VAL A 246 -11.28 -14.54 -1.06
CA VAL A 246 -11.14 -15.32 -2.29
C VAL A 246 -11.51 -14.50 -3.52
N ALA A 247 -12.60 -13.72 -3.48
CA ALA A 247 -13.03 -12.89 -4.59
C ALA A 247 -12.03 -11.78 -4.93
N LEU A 248 -11.53 -11.05 -3.93
CA LEU A 248 -10.53 -9.98 -4.11
C LEU A 248 -9.18 -10.54 -4.55
N SER A 249 -8.79 -11.73 -4.10
CA SER A 249 -7.60 -12.44 -4.60
C SER A 249 -7.68 -12.71 -6.12
N GLY A 250 -8.89 -12.78 -6.68
CA GLY A 250 -9.12 -12.88 -8.13
C GLY A 250 -8.60 -11.68 -8.93
N ALA A 251 -8.34 -10.53 -8.31
CA ALA A 251 -7.71 -9.38 -8.98
C ALA A 251 -6.31 -9.70 -9.54
N HIS A 252 -5.60 -10.69 -8.99
CA HIS A 252 -4.34 -11.21 -9.54
C HIS A 252 -4.49 -11.90 -10.91
N THR A 253 -5.73 -12.05 -11.42
CA THR A 253 -5.94 -12.38 -12.84
C THR A 253 -5.33 -11.32 -13.77
N LEU A 254 -5.22 -10.08 -13.28
CA LEU A 254 -4.53 -8.96 -13.91
C LEU A 254 -3.12 -8.76 -13.35
N GLY A 255 -2.20 -8.38 -14.23
CA GLY A 255 -0.86 -7.94 -13.87
C GLY A 255 0.13 -9.05 -13.58
N ARG A 256 1.19 -8.63 -12.89
CA ARG A 256 2.46 -9.38 -12.77
C ARG A 256 3.27 -8.86 -11.60
N SER A 257 3.86 -9.79 -10.85
CA SER A 257 4.84 -9.44 -9.83
C SER A 257 6.22 -9.19 -10.46
N ARG A 258 7.09 -8.56 -9.67
CA ARG A 258 8.42 -8.09 -10.08
C ARG A 258 9.42 -8.21 -8.93
N PRO A 259 10.62 -8.79 -9.18
CA PRO A 259 11.66 -8.86 -8.15
C PRO A 259 12.20 -7.47 -7.80
N ASP A 260 12.23 -6.53 -8.76
CA ASP A 260 12.59 -5.11 -8.56
C ASP A 260 11.62 -4.30 -7.67
N ARG A 261 10.56 -4.93 -7.13
CA ARG A 261 9.55 -4.28 -6.29
C ARG A 261 9.25 -5.04 -5.02
N SER A 262 8.93 -6.32 -5.15
CA SER A 262 8.45 -7.14 -4.03
C SER A 262 9.38 -8.32 -3.69
N GLY A 263 10.47 -8.49 -4.44
CA GLY A 263 11.27 -9.72 -4.41
C GLY A 263 10.65 -10.93 -5.14
N TRP A 264 9.34 -10.91 -5.41
CA TRP A 264 8.63 -12.06 -5.99
C TRP A 264 8.61 -12.09 -7.52
N GLY A 265 8.67 -13.31 -8.07
CA GLY A 265 8.52 -13.60 -9.50
C GLY A 265 9.81 -13.46 -10.31
N LYS A 266 9.82 -14.05 -11.50
CA LYS A 266 10.95 -13.97 -12.44
C LYS A 266 11.14 -12.56 -13.02
N PRO A 267 12.37 -12.15 -13.39
CA PRO A 267 12.65 -10.87 -14.05
C PRO A 267 11.85 -10.69 -15.36
N GLU A 268 11.56 -11.76 -16.09
CA GLU A 268 10.63 -11.79 -17.22
C GLU A 268 10.09 -13.20 -17.51
N THR A 269 9.16 -13.29 -18.46
CA THR A 269 8.61 -14.55 -19.01
C THR A 269 8.23 -14.36 -20.48
N LYS A 270 7.96 -15.47 -21.19
CA LYS A 270 7.42 -15.44 -22.56
C LYS A 270 6.06 -14.73 -22.72
N TYR A 271 5.36 -14.41 -21.63
CA TYR A 271 4.09 -13.65 -21.65
C TYR A 271 4.28 -12.15 -21.34
N THR A 272 5.48 -11.75 -20.91
CA THR A 272 5.74 -10.42 -20.33
C THR A 272 6.96 -9.71 -20.90
N LYS A 273 7.85 -10.41 -21.62
CA LYS A 273 9.06 -9.84 -22.24
C LYS A 273 8.76 -8.88 -23.42
N ASP A 274 7.72 -9.16 -24.21
CA ASP A 274 7.26 -8.33 -25.34
C ASP A 274 5.91 -7.64 -25.04
N GLY A 275 5.44 -7.72 -23.80
CA GLY A 275 4.10 -7.29 -23.42
C GLY A 275 3.93 -5.76 -23.40
N PRO A 276 2.74 -5.23 -23.73
CA PRO A 276 2.52 -3.80 -23.86
C PRO A 276 2.67 -3.05 -22.52
N GLY A 277 2.97 -1.75 -22.61
CA GLY A 277 3.53 -0.99 -21.48
C GLY A 277 5.00 -1.38 -21.23
N ALA A 278 5.44 -1.38 -19.97
CA ALA A 278 6.82 -1.76 -19.63
C ALA A 278 7.00 -3.29 -19.59
N PRO A 279 8.00 -3.88 -20.28
CA PRO A 279 8.22 -5.33 -20.29
C PRO A 279 8.80 -5.88 -18.96
N GLY A 280 8.82 -7.21 -18.82
CA GLY A 280 9.36 -7.92 -17.65
C GLY A 280 8.36 -8.23 -16.52
N GLY A 281 8.84 -8.85 -15.44
CA GLY A 281 8.03 -9.44 -14.36
C GLY A 281 7.35 -10.76 -14.75
N GLN A 282 6.66 -11.38 -13.81
CA GLN A 282 5.94 -12.65 -13.98
C GLN A 282 4.45 -12.49 -13.65
N SER A 283 3.59 -12.81 -14.61
CA SER A 283 2.13 -12.83 -14.42
C SER A 283 1.63 -14.15 -13.83
N TRP A 284 0.48 -14.09 -13.15
CA TRP A 284 -0.26 -15.29 -12.75
C TRP A 284 -0.99 -15.93 -13.95
N THR A 285 -1.49 -15.12 -14.89
CA THR A 285 -2.24 -15.55 -16.07
C THR A 285 -1.47 -15.29 -17.36
N VAL A 286 -1.92 -15.92 -18.45
CA VAL A 286 -1.37 -15.65 -19.80
C VAL A 286 -1.84 -14.29 -20.33
N GLN A 287 -3.15 -14.01 -20.21
CA GLN A 287 -3.78 -12.77 -20.67
C GLN A 287 -3.87 -11.76 -19.52
N TRP A 288 -2.73 -11.34 -18.97
CA TRP A 288 -2.63 -10.52 -17.75
C TRP A 288 -3.14 -9.06 -17.86
N LEU A 289 -3.81 -8.70 -18.96
CA LEU A 289 -4.56 -7.45 -19.13
C LEU A 289 -6.08 -7.68 -19.29
N LYS A 290 -6.55 -8.92 -19.18
CA LYS A 290 -7.96 -9.28 -19.25
C LYS A 290 -8.47 -9.71 -17.87
N PHE A 291 -9.57 -9.13 -17.43
CA PHE A 291 -10.24 -9.54 -16.20
C PHE A 291 -11.17 -10.73 -16.49
N ASP A 292 -10.70 -11.95 -16.23
CA ASP A 292 -11.55 -13.14 -16.20
C ASP A 292 -11.13 -14.13 -15.10
N ASN A 293 -11.85 -15.25 -14.97
CA ASN A 293 -11.56 -16.26 -13.93
C ASN A 293 -10.37 -17.19 -14.23
N SER A 294 -9.49 -16.84 -15.18
CA SER A 294 -8.26 -17.59 -15.49
C SER A 294 -7.35 -17.78 -14.28
N TYR A 295 -7.25 -16.81 -13.35
CA TYR A 295 -6.53 -16.98 -12.08
C TYR A 295 -6.92 -18.29 -11.38
N PHE A 296 -8.22 -18.51 -11.18
CA PHE A 296 -8.78 -19.70 -10.53
C PHE A 296 -8.68 -21.00 -11.36
N LYS A 297 -8.30 -20.91 -12.64
CA LYS A 297 -8.10 -22.04 -13.56
C LYS A 297 -6.63 -22.47 -13.69
N VAL A 298 -5.68 -21.63 -13.27
CA VAL A 298 -4.27 -22.01 -13.24
C VAL A 298 -4.08 -23.10 -12.18
N ARG A 299 -3.76 -24.31 -12.65
CA ARG A 299 -3.39 -25.42 -11.76
C ARG A 299 -2.24 -24.95 -10.86
N ASN A 300 -2.44 -25.04 -9.54
CA ASN A 300 -1.55 -24.60 -8.45
C ASN A 300 -1.75 -23.18 -7.87
N ILE A 301 -2.98 -22.69 -7.67
CA ILE A 301 -3.22 -21.67 -6.60
C ILE A 301 -2.74 -22.18 -5.22
N TYR A 302 -2.73 -23.51 -5.00
CA TYR A 302 -2.16 -24.16 -3.82
C TYR A 302 -0.72 -23.72 -3.47
N PHE A 303 0.04 -23.19 -4.43
CA PHE A 303 1.43 -22.75 -4.22
C PHE A 303 1.59 -21.56 -3.23
N PHE A 304 0.49 -20.88 -2.87
CA PHE A 304 0.48 -19.77 -1.88
C PHE A 304 -0.46 -20.01 -0.69
N LEU A 305 -1.07 -21.20 -0.56
CA LEU A 305 -2.08 -21.49 0.48
C LEU A 305 -1.87 -22.80 1.26
N LEU A 306 -0.83 -23.58 0.95
CA LEU A 306 -0.45 -24.75 1.75
C LEU A 306 1.07 -24.73 2.05
N PRO A 307 1.49 -25.11 3.27
CA PRO A 307 2.90 -25.19 3.61
C PRO A 307 3.56 -26.43 2.97
N GLY A 308 4.73 -26.22 2.38
CA GLY A 308 5.82 -27.20 2.23
C GLY A 308 5.48 -28.60 1.70
N ARG A 309 5.61 -28.78 0.37
CA ARG A 309 6.22 -30.00 -0.21
C ARG A 309 7.17 -29.61 -1.35
N GLY A 310 8.47 -29.61 -1.02
CA GLY A 310 9.54 -29.90 -1.97
C GLY A 310 9.82 -31.39 -1.99
#